data_AF-A0A946GTY3-F1
#
_entry.id   AF-A0A946GTY3-F1
#
_cell.length_a   1.000
_cell.length_b   1.000
_cell.length_c   1.000
_cell.angle_alpha   90.00
_cell.angle_beta   90.00
_cell.angle_gamma   90.00
#
_symmetry.space_group_name_H-M   'P 1'
#
loop_
_entity.id
_entity.type
_entity.pdbx_description
1 polymer ?
#
loop_
_entity_poly.entity_id
_entity_poly.type
_entity_poly.pdbx_seq_one_letter_code
_entity_poly.pdbx_strand_id
1 'polypeptide(L)'
;MSKGDFSGLAKKRTSIAASDFIEGATVDGAGTLAELDNKAKRDFKSIRLAFNEYEYRLLKRAADNANLSLISYVRSAWMGKAKKGT
;
A
#
# COMPACT_ATOMS: atom_id res chain seq x y z
N MET A 1 15.84 -19.68 -56.61
CA MET A 1 15.47 -19.24 -55.25
C MET A 1 16.63 -19.58 -54.32
N SER A 2 17.39 -18.57 -53.87
CA SER A 2 18.55 -18.77 -52.99
C SER A 2 18.07 -18.86 -51.53
N LYS A 3 18.37 -19.97 -50.84
CA LYS A 3 18.10 -20.12 -49.41
C LYS A 3 19.17 -19.33 -48.65
N GLY A 4 18.77 -18.33 -47.87
CA GLY A 4 19.69 -17.52 -47.09
C GLY A 4 20.35 -18.32 -45.96
N ASP A 5 21.68 -18.25 -45.89
CA ASP A 5 22.46 -18.82 -44.79
C ASP A 5 22.34 -17.96 -43.53
N PHE A 6 21.77 -18.51 -42.46
CA PHE A 6 21.70 -17.86 -41.13
C PHE A 6 22.92 -18.16 -40.25
N SER A 7 24.04 -18.58 -40.85
CA SER A 7 25.27 -18.97 -40.15
C SER A 7 25.98 -17.82 -39.42
N GLY A 8 25.57 -16.56 -39.65
CA GLY A 8 26.16 -15.37 -39.04
C GLY A 8 25.53 -14.92 -37.71
N LEU A 9 24.44 -15.53 -37.24
CA LEU A 9 23.75 -15.08 -36.02
C LEU A 9 24.27 -15.74 -34.75
N ALA A 10 25.59 -15.91 -34.62
CA ALA A 10 26.24 -16.21 -33.35
C ALA A 10 26.19 -14.94 -32.48
N LYS A 11 25.01 -14.67 -31.91
CA LYS A 11 24.76 -13.58 -30.97
C LYS A 11 25.68 -13.81 -29.78
N LYS A 12 26.82 -13.11 -29.76
CA LYS A 12 27.76 -13.06 -28.63
C LYS A 12 26.94 -12.69 -27.41
N ARG A 13 26.70 -13.65 -26.52
CA ARG A 13 26.02 -13.41 -25.25
C ARG A 13 26.99 -12.59 -24.42
N THR A 14 26.90 -11.27 -24.53
CA THR A 14 27.48 -10.37 -23.54
C THR A 14 26.79 -10.69 -22.23
N SER A 15 27.52 -11.37 -21.33
CA SER A 15 27.06 -11.54 -19.97
C SER A 15 26.94 -10.15 -19.36
N ILE A 16 25.71 -9.69 -19.19
CA ILE A 16 25.43 -8.48 -18.42
C ILE A 16 25.86 -8.82 -17.00
N ALA A 17 26.85 -8.09 -16.47
CA ALA A 17 27.33 -8.32 -15.12
C ALA A 17 26.27 -7.80 -14.14
N ALA A 18 26.15 -8.40 -12.96
CA ALA A 18 25.23 -7.92 -11.93
C ALA A 18 25.53 -6.45 -11.52
N SER A 19 26.78 -6.00 -11.71
CA SER A 19 27.20 -4.60 -11.53
C SER A 19 26.49 -3.64 -12.49
N ASP A 20 26.20 -4.06 -13.72
CA ASP A 20 25.52 -3.22 -14.72
C ASP A 20 24.04 -2.98 -14.35
N PHE A 21 23.47 -3.85 -13.51
CA PHE A 21 22.13 -3.65 -12.94
C PHE A 21 22.11 -2.71 -11.74
N ILE A 22 23.23 -2.57 -11.02
CA ILE A 22 23.34 -1.71 -9.83
C ILE A 22 23.59 -0.26 -10.25
N GLU A 23 24.38 -0.03 -11.29
CA GLU A 23 24.77 1.32 -11.73
C GLU A 23 23.62 2.12 -12.36
N GLY A 24 22.61 1.44 -12.92
CA GLY A 24 21.39 2.07 -13.45
C GLY A 24 20.29 2.33 -12.41
N ALA A 25 20.48 1.87 -11.17
CA ALA A 25 19.54 2.05 -10.06
C ALA A 25 19.96 3.25 -9.18
N THR A 26 20.38 4.37 -9.79
CA THR A 26 20.35 5.65 -9.08
C THR A 26 18.89 6.01 -8.89
N VAL A 27 18.41 5.79 -7.66
CA VAL A 27 17.13 6.32 -7.21
C VAL A 27 17.25 7.84 -7.21
N ASP A 28 16.98 8.48 -8.35
CA ASP A 28 16.78 9.94 -8.49
C ASP A 28 15.46 10.33 -7.83
N GLY A 29 15.39 10.10 -6.53
CA GLY A 29 14.17 10.11 -5.77
C GLY A 29 14.44 9.89 -4.31
N ALA A 30 15.43 10.59 -3.75
CA ALA A 30 15.44 10.92 -2.33
C ALA A 30 14.30 11.92 -2.03
N GLY A 31 13.07 11.54 -2.37
CA GLY A 31 11.89 12.10 -1.72
C GLY A 31 11.96 11.62 -0.29
N THR A 32 12.35 12.50 0.62
CA THR A 32 12.15 12.25 2.05
C THR A 32 10.71 11.80 2.21
N LEU A 33 10.50 10.55 2.65
CA LEU A 33 9.18 10.07 3.03
C LEU A 33 8.72 11.03 4.13
N ALA A 34 7.83 11.96 3.78
CA ALA A 34 7.35 12.94 4.72
C ALA A 34 6.78 12.21 5.93
N GLU A 35 7.18 12.63 7.13
CA GLU A 35 6.64 12.06 8.36
C GLU A 35 5.12 12.20 8.35
N LEU A 36 4.41 11.10 8.63
CA LEU A 36 2.96 11.08 8.64
C LEU A 36 2.44 11.89 9.84
N ASP A 37 1.71 12.98 9.57
CA ASP A 37 1.08 13.80 10.62
C ASP A 37 -0.17 13.10 11.18
N ASN A 38 -0.15 12.79 12.47
CA ASN A 38 -1.26 12.16 13.17
C ASN A 38 -2.42 13.10 13.54
N LYS A 39 -2.24 14.41 13.35
CA LYS A 39 -3.28 15.45 13.52
C LYS A 39 -3.84 15.94 12.19
N ALA A 40 -3.38 15.40 11.06
CA ALA A 40 -3.88 15.74 9.74
C ALA A 40 -5.40 15.55 9.64
N LYS A 41 -6.02 16.32 8.73
CA LYS A 41 -7.44 16.18 8.42
C LYS A 41 -7.75 14.76 7.93
N ARG A 42 -8.97 14.31 8.22
CA ARG A 42 -9.43 12.94 7.95
C ARG A 42 -10.06 12.78 6.56
N ASP A 43 -9.50 13.47 5.58
CA ASP A 43 -9.98 13.56 4.20
C ASP A 43 -9.07 12.87 3.16
N PHE A 44 -7.95 12.29 3.59
CA PHE A 44 -7.00 11.59 2.70
C PHE A 44 -7.65 10.45 1.89
N LYS A 45 -8.37 9.53 2.54
CA LYS A 45 -9.09 8.44 1.86
C LYS A 45 -10.29 7.96 2.68
N SER A 46 -11.43 7.78 2.00
CA SER A 46 -12.66 7.25 2.59
C SER A 46 -12.81 5.75 2.34
N ILE A 47 -13.27 5.02 3.35
CA ILE A 47 -13.62 3.60 3.25
C ILE A 47 -15.14 3.48 3.46
N ARG A 48 -15.82 2.77 2.56
CA ARG A 48 -17.23 2.41 2.73
C ARG A 48 -17.32 1.00 3.29
N LEU A 49 -17.94 0.86 4.45
CA LEU A 49 -18.19 -0.43 5.08
C LEU A 49 -19.69 -0.61 5.26
N ALA A 50 -20.26 -1.60 4.57
CA ALA A 50 -21.65 -1.99 4.76
C ALA A 50 -21.75 -2.91 6.00
N PHE A 51 -22.84 -2.77 6.73
CA PHE A 51 -23.17 -3.59 7.89
C PHE A 51 -24.55 -4.21 7.68
N ASN A 52 -24.73 -5.44 8.15
CA ASN A 52 -26.08 -5.94 8.38
C ASN A 52 -26.69 -5.28 9.63
N GLU A 53 -27.98 -5.52 9.86
CA GLU A 53 -28.71 -4.90 10.98
C GLU A 53 -28.13 -5.29 12.34
N TYR A 54 -27.76 -6.57 12.50
CA TYR A 54 -27.20 -7.07 13.75
C TYR A 54 -25.89 -6.37 14.11
N GLU A 55 -24.96 -6.31 13.17
CA GLU A 55 -23.66 -5.65 13.32
C GLU A 55 -23.83 -4.16 13.64
N TYR A 56 -24.71 -3.49 12.90
CA TYR A 56 -24.96 -2.07 13.10
C TYR A 56 -25.51 -1.78 14.51
N ARG A 57 -26.53 -2.54 14.95
CA ARG A 57 -27.14 -2.37 16.28
C ARG A 57 -26.13 -2.66 17.39
N LEU A 58 -25.32 -3.69 17.24
CA LEU A 58 -24.28 -4.05 18.20
C LEU A 58 -23.25 -2.92 18.34
N LEU A 59 -22.72 -2.44 17.21
CA LEU A 59 -21.74 -1.35 17.19
C LEU A 59 -22.32 -0.04 17.72
N LYS A 60 -23.59 0.25 17.40
CA LYS A 60 -24.29 1.45 17.88
C LYS A 60 -24.43 1.43 19.41
N ARG A 61 -24.89 0.31 19.98
CA ARG A 61 -24.97 0.14 21.43
C ARG A 61 -23.59 0.31 22.10
N ALA A 62 -22.55 -0.26 21.50
CA ALA A 62 -21.20 -0.15 22.04
C ALA A 62 -20.66 1.30 21.97
N ALA A 63 -20.98 2.04 20.89
CA ALA A 63 -20.63 3.45 20.75
C ALA A 63 -21.37 4.32 21.78
N ASP A 64 -22.66 4.07 21.99
CA ASP A 64 -23.48 4.80 22.96
C ASP A 64 -22.97 4.57 24.39
N ASN A 65 -22.62 3.32 24.75
CA ASN A 65 -22.00 3.01 26.05
C ASN A 65 -20.64 3.70 26.26
N ALA A 66 -19.90 3.94 25.17
CA ALA A 66 -18.62 4.64 25.21
C ALA A 66 -18.77 6.17 25.13
N ASN A 67 -20.00 6.70 25.02
CA ASN A 67 -20.28 8.12 24.81
C ASN A 67 -19.59 8.69 23.56
N LEU A 68 -19.48 7.87 22.50
CA LEU A 68 -18.87 8.24 21.23
C LEU A 68 -19.88 8.15 20.09
N SER A 69 -19.68 8.95 19.04
CA SER A 69 -20.38 8.70 17.77
C SER A 69 -19.93 7.36 17.19
N LEU A 70 -20.82 6.69 16.44
CA LEU A 70 -20.54 5.38 15.83
C LEU A 70 -19.24 5.39 15.00
N ILE A 71 -19.03 6.43 14.19
CA ILE A 71 -17.82 6.59 13.37
C ILE A 71 -16.58 6.75 14.24
N SER A 72 -16.66 7.57 15.30
CA SER A 72 -15.54 7.76 16.23
C SER A 72 -15.22 6.46 16.98
N TYR A 73 -16.24 5.72 17.41
CA TYR A 73 -16.09 4.43 18.08
C TYR A 73 -15.38 3.41 17.19
N VAL A 74 -15.88 3.19 15.96
CA VAL A 74 -15.28 2.25 14.99
C VAL A 74 -13.83 2.62 14.70
N ARG A 75 -13.55 3.92 14.49
CA ARG A 75 -12.18 4.39 14.25
C ARG A 75 -11.27 4.12 15.44
N SER A 76 -11.70 4.45 16.66
CA SER A 76 -10.91 4.21 17.87
C SER A 76 -10.61 2.72 18.08
N ALA A 77 -11.60 1.85 17.82
CA ALA A 77 -11.42 0.40 17.92
C ALA A 77 -10.37 -0.12 16.92
N TRP A 78 -10.45 0.30 15.65
CA TRP A 78 -9.48 -0.10 14.62
C TRP A 78 -8.09 0.48 14.86
N MET A 79 -7.97 1.75 15.23
CA MET A 79 -6.66 2.35 15.54
C MET A 79 -6.01 1.69 16.75
N GLY A 80 -6.79 1.33 17.78
CA GLY A 80 -6.29 0.59 18.93
C GLY A 80 -5.81 -0.81 18.59
N LYS A 81 -6.43 -1.49 17.62
CA LYS A 81 -5.97 -2.78 17.10
C LYS A 81 -4.73 -2.64 16.22
N ALA A 82 -4.73 -1.69 15.29
CA ALA A 82 -3.62 -1.45 14.37
C ALA A 82 -2.32 -1.11 15.12
N LYS A 83 -2.40 -0.24 16.13
CA LYS A 83 -1.24 0.12 16.98
C LYS A 83 -0.67 -1.02 17.81
N LYS A 84 -1.44 -2.08 18.07
CA LYS A 84 -0.97 -3.26 18.82
C LYS A 84 -0.32 -4.31 17.92
N GLY A 85 -0.55 -4.24 16.61
CA GLY A 85 -0.03 -5.19 15.63
C GLY A 85 1.22 -4.69 14.89
N THR A 86 1.72 -3.50 15.26
CA THR A 86 2.97 -2.88 14.81
C THR A 86 3.93 -2.80 15.97
#